data_AF-A0A5S4F5Q9-F1
#
_entry.id   AF-A0A5S4F5Q9-F1
#
_cell.length_a   1.000
_cell.length_b   1.000
_cell.length_c   1.000
_cell.angle_alpha   90.00
_cell.angle_beta   90.00
_cell.angle_gamma   90.00
#
_symmetry.space_group_name_H-M   'P 1'
#
loop_
_entity.id
_entity.type
_entity.pdbx_description
1 polymer ?
#
loop_
_entity_poly.entity_id
_entity_poly.type
_entity_poly.pdbx_seq_one_letter_code
_entity_poly.pdbx_strand_id
1 'polypeptide(L)'
;MAILAVAFCAWALLTLPIQGAIVLVVASVLAWSGWMAFSYARPVKSRKVIAVYLCAVGFQLIHMAEEYTGGFPHEIVELFDSPRDWPENEFLLVFVFGFGALYFFAGAGALYRIRVANFFLWWYALGAGLLNGIAHFVFPILKGGYFPGLYTAGGHFIMSGLLIYSLIKENRLLKAEEQQQVQSLVR
;
A
#
# COMPACT_ATOMS: atom_id res chain seq x y z
N MET A 1 3.30 -13.46 -12.03
CA MET A 1 2.90 -12.60 -10.90
C MET A 1 2.43 -13.39 -9.68
N ALA A 2 1.49 -14.34 -9.79
CA ALA A 2 1.02 -15.11 -8.62
C ALA A 2 2.18 -15.84 -7.88
N ILE A 3 3.06 -16.52 -8.63
CA ILE A 3 4.25 -17.19 -8.05
C ILE A 3 5.16 -16.19 -7.31
N LEU A 4 5.39 -15.00 -7.87
CA LEU A 4 6.20 -13.95 -7.24
C LEU A 4 5.53 -13.40 -5.97
N ALA A 5 4.21 -13.24 -5.97
CA ALA A 5 3.47 -12.81 -4.79
C ALA A 5 3.53 -13.88 -3.68
N VAL A 6 3.39 -15.17 -4.03
CA VAL A 6 3.56 -16.27 -3.07
C VAL A 6 4.97 -16.33 -2.52
N ALA A 7 5.99 -16.19 -3.38
CA ALA A 7 7.39 -16.16 -2.96
C ALA A 7 7.68 -14.96 -2.03
N PHE A 8 7.12 -13.78 -2.33
CA PHE A 8 7.22 -12.60 -1.48
C PHE A 8 6.54 -12.82 -0.12
N CYS A 9 5.32 -13.36 -0.09
CA CYS A 9 4.62 -13.70 1.15
C CYS A 9 5.39 -14.72 1.99
N ALA A 10 5.94 -15.75 1.36
CA ALA A 10 6.77 -16.75 2.03
C ALA A 10 8.03 -16.10 2.61
N TRP A 11 8.73 -15.27 1.84
CA TRP A 11 9.89 -14.51 2.33
C TRP A 11 9.51 -13.64 3.54
N ALA A 12 8.42 -12.87 3.46
CA ALA A 12 7.99 -12.00 4.55
C ALA A 12 7.72 -12.79 5.84
N LEU A 13 6.99 -13.91 5.76
CA LEU A 13 6.69 -14.77 6.92
C LEU A 13 7.94 -15.43 7.52
N LEU A 14 8.94 -15.72 6.70
CA LEU A 14 10.17 -16.38 7.14
C LEU A 14 11.21 -15.40 7.71
N THR A 15 11.18 -14.13 7.30
CA THR A 15 12.27 -13.18 7.60
C THR A 15 11.85 -12.03 8.50
N LEU A 16 10.62 -11.54 8.42
CA LEU A 16 10.18 -10.36 9.17
C LEU A 16 9.54 -10.75 10.52
N PRO A 17 9.42 -9.79 11.45
CA PRO A 17 8.54 -9.93 12.60
C PRO A 17 7.12 -10.28 12.15
N ILE A 18 6.46 -11.15 12.92
CA ILE A 18 5.21 -11.79 12.48
C ILE A 18 4.09 -10.77 12.22
N GLN A 19 4.05 -9.68 12.99
CA GLN A 19 3.08 -8.60 12.87
C GLN A 19 3.24 -7.89 11.52
N GLY A 20 4.47 -7.48 11.20
CA GLY A 20 4.81 -6.88 9.91
C GLY A 20 4.53 -7.85 8.75
N ALA A 21 4.92 -9.11 8.90
CA ALA A 21 4.70 -10.14 7.89
C ALA A 21 3.21 -10.36 7.60
N ILE A 22 2.35 -10.45 8.62
CA ILE A 22 0.89 -10.60 8.46
C ILE A 22 0.32 -9.42 7.68
N VAL A 23 0.70 -8.18 8.01
CA VAL A 23 0.24 -6.99 7.29
C VAL A 23 0.61 -7.07 5.80
N LEU A 24 1.86 -7.46 5.48
CA LEU A 24 2.30 -7.59 4.09
C LEU A 24 1.57 -8.70 3.32
N VAL A 25 1.28 -9.83 3.97
CA VAL A 25 0.54 -10.94 3.37
C VAL A 25 -0.91 -10.53 3.09
N VAL A 26 -1.60 -9.96 4.08
CA VAL A 26 -2.98 -9.48 3.92
C VAL A 26 -3.04 -8.40 2.83
N ALA A 27 -2.11 -7.45 2.86
CA ALA A 27 -2.01 -6.43 1.81
C ALA A 27 -1.84 -7.04 0.42
N SER A 28 -1.01 -8.07 0.27
CA SER A 28 -0.77 -8.75 -1.02
C SER A 28 -2.03 -9.43 -1.55
N VAL A 29 -2.80 -10.10 -0.68
CA VAL A 29 -4.07 -10.75 -1.05
C VAL A 29 -5.13 -9.73 -1.43
N LEU A 30 -5.30 -8.68 -0.63
CA LEU A 30 -6.27 -7.62 -0.92
C LEU A 30 -5.89 -6.86 -2.20
N ALA A 31 -4.61 -6.58 -2.40
CA ALA A 31 -4.10 -5.91 -3.59
C ALA A 31 -4.31 -6.73 -4.86
N TRP A 32 -4.06 -8.04 -4.79
CA TRP A 32 -4.36 -8.95 -5.89
C TRP A 32 -5.85 -8.89 -6.25
N SER A 33 -6.71 -8.95 -5.23
CA SER A 33 -8.16 -8.91 -5.40
C SER A 33 -8.63 -7.59 -6.02
N GLY A 34 -8.15 -6.45 -5.51
CA GLY A 34 -8.46 -5.12 -6.03
C GLY A 34 -7.94 -4.92 -7.46
N TRP A 35 -6.72 -5.35 -7.73
CA TRP A 35 -6.13 -5.27 -9.05
C TRP A 35 -6.94 -6.07 -10.07
N MET A 36 -7.22 -7.35 -9.78
CA MET A 36 -7.99 -8.22 -10.66
C MET A 36 -9.42 -7.71 -10.90
N ALA A 37 -10.09 -7.22 -9.85
CA ALA A 37 -11.47 -6.75 -9.94
C ALA A 37 -11.61 -5.42 -10.68
N PHE A 38 -10.66 -4.49 -10.52
CA PHE A 38 -10.86 -3.10 -10.93
C PHE A 38 -9.87 -2.59 -11.97
N SER A 39 -8.64 -3.08 -12.06
CA SER A 39 -7.62 -2.38 -12.88
C SER A 39 -6.71 -3.28 -13.71
N TYR A 40 -6.87 -4.60 -13.64
CA TYR A 40 -6.14 -5.54 -14.47
C TYR A 40 -6.51 -5.39 -15.96
N ALA A 41 -7.81 -5.47 -16.27
CA ALA A 41 -8.32 -5.32 -17.64
C ALA A 41 -8.25 -3.87 -18.14
N ARG A 42 -8.45 -2.92 -17.22
CA ARG A 42 -8.49 -1.48 -17.48
C ARG A 42 -7.47 -0.75 -16.60
N PRO A 43 -6.18 -0.75 -16.98
CA PRO A 43 -5.16 0.00 -16.27
C PRO A 43 -5.51 1.47 -16.18
N VAL A 44 -5.14 2.12 -15.08
CA VAL A 44 -5.36 3.55 -14.87
C VAL A 44 -4.84 4.37 -16.05
N LYS A 45 -5.66 5.31 -16.55
CA LYS A 45 -5.28 6.25 -17.61
C LYS A 45 -5.14 7.68 -17.08
N SER A 46 -5.89 8.02 -16.04
CA SER A 46 -5.98 9.36 -15.49
C SER A 46 -4.72 9.77 -14.72
N ARG A 47 -4.13 10.89 -15.15
CA ARG A 47 -3.04 11.56 -14.41
C ARG A 47 -3.48 12.01 -13.01
N LYS A 48 -4.78 12.23 -12.77
CA LYS A 48 -5.28 12.60 -11.44
C LYS A 48 -5.15 11.44 -10.45
N VAL A 49 -5.46 10.21 -10.87
CA VAL A 49 -5.28 9.01 -10.03
C VAL A 49 -3.80 8.82 -9.67
N ILE A 50 -2.92 9.02 -10.65
CA ILE A 50 -1.47 8.92 -10.45
C ILE A 50 -0.96 10.03 -9.52
N ALA A 51 -1.45 11.27 -9.67
CA ALA A 51 -1.09 12.36 -8.76
C ALA A 51 -1.55 12.07 -7.32
N VAL A 52 -2.76 11.56 -7.13
CA VAL A 52 -3.26 11.12 -5.80
C VAL A 52 -2.37 10.04 -5.21
N TYR A 53 -1.96 9.06 -6.03
CA TYR A 53 -1.01 8.03 -5.62
C TYR A 53 0.33 8.60 -5.15
N LEU A 54 0.94 9.50 -5.94
CA LEU A 54 2.22 10.10 -5.60
C LEU A 54 2.15 10.96 -4.32
N CYS A 55 1.05 11.70 -4.13
CA CYS A 55 0.81 12.41 -2.88
C CYS A 55 0.68 11.44 -1.70
N ALA A 56 -0.01 10.32 -1.88
CA ALA A 56 -0.12 9.30 -0.86
C ALA A 56 1.26 8.75 -0.46
N VAL A 57 2.08 8.36 -1.45
CA VAL A 57 3.47 7.91 -1.23
C VAL A 57 4.30 8.97 -0.51
N GLY A 58 4.12 10.26 -0.83
CA GLY A 58 4.75 11.36 -0.09
C GLY A 58 4.39 11.36 1.40
N PHE A 59 3.11 11.22 1.73
CA PHE A 59 2.67 11.08 3.12
C PHE A 59 3.20 9.80 3.78
N GLN A 60 3.32 8.70 3.03
CA GLN A 60 3.93 7.48 3.56
C GLN A 60 5.39 7.71 3.97
N LEU A 61 6.17 8.44 3.18
CA LEU A 61 7.57 8.73 3.53
C LEU A 61 7.68 9.63 4.77
N ILE A 62 6.77 10.61 4.92
CA ILE A 62 6.66 11.41 6.14
C ILE A 62 6.30 10.50 7.33
N HIS A 63 5.39 9.54 7.13
CA HIS A 63 4.98 8.59 8.15
C HIS A 63 6.12 7.66 8.58
N MET A 64 6.88 7.10 7.63
CA MET A 64 8.09 6.32 7.93
C MET A 64 9.15 7.15 8.67
N ALA A 65 9.25 8.46 8.41
CA ALA A 65 10.17 9.33 9.13
C ALA A 65 9.76 9.48 10.60
N GLU A 66 8.48 9.67 10.89
CA GLU A 66 7.97 9.68 12.27
C GLU A 66 8.23 8.34 12.96
N GLU A 67 7.85 7.23 12.32
CA GLU A 67 8.09 5.87 12.84
C GLU A 67 9.56 5.63 13.18
N TYR A 68 10.48 6.02 12.29
CA TYR A 68 11.92 5.92 12.53
C TYR A 68 12.35 6.73 13.75
N THR A 69 11.99 8.02 13.80
CA THR A 69 12.38 8.90 14.92
C THR A 69 11.76 8.51 16.25
N GLY A 70 10.60 7.84 16.22
CA GLY A 70 9.90 7.34 17.40
C GLY A 70 10.34 5.94 17.84
N GLY A 71 11.24 5.26 17.12
CA GLY A 71 11.68 3.91 17.47
C GLY A 71 10.63 2.83 17.19
N PHE A 72 9.78 3.01 16.17
CA PHE A 72 8.72 2.06 15.79
C PHE A 72 9.16 0.58 15.77
N PRO A 73 10.31 0.20 15.17
CA PRO A 73 10.69 -1.21 15.09
C PRO A 73 10.83 -1.88 16.47
N HIS A 74 11.33 -1.14 17.46
CA HIS A 74 11.44 -1.62 18.82
C HIS A 74 10.07 -1.64 19.52
N GLU A 75 9.31 -0.55 19.40
CA GLU A 75 8.00 -0.37 20.02
C GLU A 75 6.96 -1.41 19.57
N ILE A 76 6.96 -1.81 18.30
CA ILE A 76 6.05 -2.85 17.80
C ILE A 76 6.44 -4.25 18.28
N VAL A 77 7.74 -4.51 18.45
CA VAL A 77 8.23 -5.79 18.99
C VAL A 77 7.81 -5.93 20.45
N GLU A 78 7.99 -4.87 21.25
CA GLU A 78 7.58 -4.85 22.66
C GLU A 78 6.06 -4.94 22.83
N LEU A 79 5.29 -4.18 22.06
CA LEU A 79 3.82 -4.14 22.18
C LEU A 79 3.17 -5.52 22.00
N PHE A 80 3.75 -6.36 21.14
CA PHE A 80 3.20 -7.67 20.79
C PHE A 80 4.01 -8.85 21.31
N ASP A 81 5.00 -8.62 22.19
CA ASP A 81 5.90 -9.65 22.71
C ASP A 81 6.46 -10.54 21.57
N SER A 82 6.97 -9.88 20.52
CA SER A 82 7.35 -10.57 19.29
C SER A 82 8.58 -11.47 19.53
N PRO A 83 8.57 -12.74 19.08
CA PRO A 83 9.70 -13.64 19.24
C PRO A 83 10.89 -13.31 18.31
N ARG A 84 10.73 -12.31 17.43
CA ARG A 84 11.77 -11.82 16.52
C ARG A 84 11.94 -10.33 16.72
N ASP A 85 13.18 -9.92 16.92
CA ASP A 85 13.58 -8.52 16.91
C ASP A 85 13.37 -7.91 15.53
N TRP A 86 13.27 -6.58 15.52
CA TRP A 86 13.23 -5.79 14.29
C TRP A 86 14.35 -4.74 14.31
N PRO A 87 15.51 -5.05 13.71
CA PRO A 87 16.61 -4.11 13.63
C PRO A 87 16.23 -2.85 12.83
N GLU A 88 16.64 -1.66 13.31
CA GLU A 88 16.35 -0.40 12.63
C GLU A 88 16.88 -0.35 11.19
N ASN A 89 18.05 -0.94 10.95
CA ASN A 89 18.63 -1.02 9.60
C ASN A 89 17.76 -1.87 8.66
N GLU A 90 17.12 -2.93 9.14
CA GLU A 90 16.19 -3.73 8.32
C GLU A 90 14.90 -2.97 8.04
N PHE A 91 14.37 -2.25 9.02
CA PHE A 91 13.24 -1.34 8.83
C PHE A 91 13.54 -0.31 7.72
N LEU A 92 14.68 0.37 7.79
CA LEU A 92 15.10 1.34 6.77
C LEU A 92 15.29 0.68 5.40
N LEU A 93 16.02 -0.42 5.32
CA LEU A 93 16.34 -1.07 4.04
C LEU A 93 15.09 -1.63 3.35
N VAL A 94 14.20 -2.29 4.09
CA VAL A 94 13.03 -2.96 3.51
C VAL A 94 11.87 -1.99 3.33
N PHE A 95 11.46 -1.29 4.39
CA PHE A 95 10.20 -0.55 4.41
C PHE A 95 10.36 0.87 3.86
N VAL A 96 11.47 1.53 4.16
CA VAL A 96 11.71 2.89 3.66
C VAL A 96 12.28 2.84 2.24
N PHE A 97 13.43 2.20 2.04
CA PHE A 97 14.10 2.21 0.75
C PHE A 97 13.54 1.19 -0.24
N GLY A 98 13.37 -0.07 0.18
CA GLY A 98 12.88 -1.14 -0.69
C GLY A 98 11.46 -0.86 -1.19
N PHE A 99 10.51 -0.68 -0.28
CA PHE A 99 9.13 -0.35 -0.66
C PHE A 99 8.99 1.07 -1.20
N GLY A 100 9.77 2.05 -0.71
CA GLY A 100 9.80 3.39 -1.31
C GLY A 100 10.18 3.37 -2.80
N ALA A 101 11.22 2.63 -3.16
CA ALA A 101 11.61 2.44 -4.56
C ALA A 101 10.51 1.70 -5.36
N LEU A 102 9.93 0.65 -4.79
CA LEU A 102 8.82 -0.08 -5.42
C LEU A 102 7.62 0.83 -5.71
N TYR A 103 7.27 1.71 -4.77
CA TYR A 103 6.19 2.67 -4.94
C TYR A 103 6.52 3.73 -5.99
N PHE A 104 7.75 4.24 -5.99
CA PHE A 104 8.21 5.15 -7.03
C PHE A 104 8.07 4.54 -8.43
N PHE A 105 8.56 3.31 -8.63
CA PHE A 105 8.46 2.62 -9.92
C PHE A 105 7.02 2.24 -10.28
N ALA A 106 6.15 1.98 -9.30
CA ALA A 106 4.73 1.78 -9.55
C ALA A 106 4.06 3.05 -10.09
N GLY A 107 4.38 4.22 -9.53
CA GLY A 107 3.92 5.51 -10.05
C GLY A 107 4.39 5.75 -11.48
N ALA A 108 5.68 5.50 -11.76
CA ALA A 108 6.22 5.59 -13.11
C ALA A 108 5.55 4.60 -14.07
N GLY A 109 5.41 3.33 -13.67
CA GLY A 109 4.76 2.30 -14.48
C GLY A 109 3.28 2.60 -14.77
N ALA A 110 2.58 3.26 -13.85
CA ALA A 110 1.21 3.71 -14.06
C ALA A 110 1.13 4.79 -15.16
N LEU A 111 2.11 5.71 -15.26
CA LEU A 111 2.17 6.69 -16.36
C LEU A 111 2.28 6.03 -17.73
N TYR A 112 2.98 4.89 -17.80
CA TYR A 112 3.14 4.08 -19.02
C TYR A 112 2.07 2.99 -19.16
N ARG A 113 1.04 2.99 -18.31
CA ARG A 113 -0.07 2.01 -18.31
C ARG A 113 0.39 0.56 -18.21
N ILE A 114 1.51 0.31 -17.54
CA ILE A 114 2.00 -1.03 -17.26
C ILE A 114 1.01 -1.69 -16.30
N ARG A 115 0.39 -2.81 -16.71
CA ARG A 115 -0.68 -3.47 -15.94
C ARG A 115 -0.26 -3.77 -14.51
N VAL A 116 0.94 -4.34 -14.33
CA VAL A 116 1.46 -4.75 -13.02
C VAL A 116 1.71 -3.56 -12.09
N ALA A 117 1.92 -2.35 -12.60
CA ALA A 117 2.04 -1.18 -11.73
C ALA A 117 0.78 -0.95 -10.90
N ASN A 118 -0.39 -1.25 -11.46
CA ASN A 118 -1.67 -1.11 -10.75
C ASN A 118 -1.79 -2.07 -9.56
N PHE A 119 -1.15 -3.26 -9.61
CA PHE A 119 -1.05 -4.12 -8.43
C PHE A 119 -0.40 -3.38 -7.26
N PHE A 120 0.70 -2.68 -7.53
CA PHE A 120 1.43 -1.93 -6.49
C PHE A 120 0.70 -0.67 -6.03
N LEU A 121 -0.12 -0.03 -6.89
CA LEU A 121 -1.04 1.03 -6.45
C LEU A 121 -2.05 0.48 -5.43
N TRP A 122 -2.65 -0.69 -5.69
CA TRP A 122 -3.55 -1.35 -4.76
C TRP A 122 -2.84 -1.85 -3.49
N TRP A 123 -1.63 -2.37 -3.63
CA TRP A 123 -0.82 -2.88 -2.54
C TRP A 123 -0.39 -1.79 -1.57
N TYR A 124 0.05 -0.65 -2.11
CA TYR A 124 0.24 0.57 -1.34
C TYR A 124 -1.06 0.97 -0.63
N ALA A 125 -2.15 1.14 -1.39
CA ALA A 125 -3.38 1.68 -0.84
C ALA A 125 -3.92 0.81 0.30
N LEU A 126 -4.01 -0.49 0.10
CA LEU A 126 -4.62 -1.39 1.07
C LEU A 126 -3.66 -1.73 2.22
N GLY A 127 -2.37 -1.92 1.95
CA GLY A 127 -1.38 -2.28 2.96
C GLY A 127 -0.87 -1.06 3.73
N ALA A 128 0.11 -0.38 3.14
CA ALA A 128 0.80 0.74 3.76
C ALA A 128 -0.12 1.93 4.05
N GLY A 129 -1.15 2.16 3.23
CA GLY A 129 -2.10 3.24 3.42
C GLY A 129 -3.21 2.92 4.43
N LEU A 130 -4.06 1.95 4.10
CA LEU A 130 -5.30 1.70 4.84
C LEU A 130 -5.07 0.86 6.09
N LEU A 131 -4.51 -0.35 5.94
CA LEU A 131 -4.32 -1.27 7.06
C LEU A 131 -3.34 -0.73 8.09
N ASN A 132 -2.18 -0.23 7.65
CA ASN A 132 -1.22 0.39 8.54
C ASN A 132 -1.82 1.66 9.17
N GLY A 133 -2.49 2.54 8.42
CA GLY A 133 -3.12 3.74 8.99
C GLY A 133 -4.14 3.41 10.09
N ILE A 134 -4.96 2.37 9.94
CA ILE A 134 -5.85 1.86 11.00
C ILE A 134 -5.03 1.40 12.21
N ALA A 135 -3.97 0.64 11.98
CA ALA A 135 -3.13 0.09 13.04
C ALA A 135 -2.53 1.20 13.94
N HIS A 136 -2.10 2.33 13.38
CA HIS A 136 -1.58 3.45 14.17
C HIS A 136 -2.63 4.20 14.99
N PHE A 137 -3.92 3.99 14.75
CA PHE A 137 -4.97 4.44 15.66
C PHE A 137 -5.27 3.41 16.75
N VAL A 138 -4.98 2.13 16.52
CA VAL A 138 -5.21 1.04 17.49
C VAL A 138 -4.03 0.87 18.45
N PHE A 139 -2.79 0.92 17.97
CA PHE A 139 -1.59 0.69 18.79
C PHE A 139 -1.47 1.63 20.01
N PRO A 140 -1.76 2.94 19.92
CA PRO A 140 -1.76 3.82 21.09
C PRO A 140 -2.76 3.39 22.17
N ILE A 141 -3.92 2.85 21.77
CA ILE A 141 -4.95 2.36 22.70
C ILE A 141 -4.45 1.12 23.43
N LEU A 142 -3.79 0.20 22.71
CA LEU A 142 -3.21 -1.01 23.29
C LEU A 142 -2.02 -0.70 24.22
N LYS A 143 -1.15 0.23 23.81
CA LYS A 143 0.02 0.65 24.59
C LYS A 143 -0.35 1.49 25.81
N GLY A 144 -1.48 2.18 25.78
CA GLY A 144 -1.89 3.14 26.82
C GLY A 144 -1.14 4.47 26.74
N GLY A 145 -0.73 4.90 25.53
CA GLY A 145 0.06 6.11 25.34
C GLY A 145 0.43 6.34 23.88
N TYR A 146 1.30 7.32 23.61
CA TYR A 146 1.79 7.59 22.27
C TYR A 146 2.47 6.35 21.66
N PHE A 147 2.18 6.09 20.38
CA PHE A 147 2.82 5.07 19.57
C PHE A 147 3.41 5.72 18.31
N PRO A 148 4.65 5.40 17.91
CA PRO A 148 5.29 6.00 16.74
C PRO A 148 4.44 5.90 15.48
N GLY A 149 4.32 7.00 14.74
CA GLY A 149 3.51 7.09 13.52
C GLY A 149 2.09 7.63 13.73
N LEU A 150 1.63 7.80 14.98
CA LEU A 150 0.28 8.29 15.27
C LEU A 150 0.00 9.68 14.66
N TYR A 151 0.96 10.62 14.72
CA TYR A 151 0.69 12.00 14.29
C TYR A 151 0.51 12.13 12.78
N THR A 152 1.19 11.28 12.02
CA THR A 152 1.16 11.29 10.55
C THR A 152 0.22 10.25 9.96
N ALA A 153 -0.27 9.28 10.75
CA ALA A 153 -1.17 8.21 10.33
C ALA A 153 -2.41 8.71 9.56
N GLY A 154 -2.99 9.84 10.02
CA GLY A 154 -4.16 10.43 9.37
C GLY A 154 -3.91 10.83 7.92
N GLY A 155 -2.72 11.32 7.60
CA GLY A 155 -2.37 11.81 6.26
C GLY A 155 -2.38 10.70 5.22
N HIS A 156 -1.58 9.65 5.42
CA HIS A 156 -1.51 8.54 4.47
C HIS A 156 -2.80 7.69 4.48
N PHE A 157 -3.52 7.58 5.60
CA PHE A 157 -4.84 6.93 5.68
C PHE A 157 -5.88 7.63 4.78
N ILE A 158 -6.02 8.95 4.90
CA ILE A 158 -6.96 9.74 4.07
C ILE A 158 -6.58 9.62 2.59
N MET A 159 -5.30 9.79 2.27
CA MET A 159 -4.82 9.72 0.89
C MET A 159 -5.03 8.33 0.29
N SER A 160 -4.91 7.27 1.10
CA SER A 160 -5.21 5.92 0.67
C SER A 160 -6.71 5.72 0.37
N GLY A 161 -7.60 6.18 1.25
CA GLY A 161 -9.04 6.13 0.99
C GLY A 161 -9.41 6.85 -0.32
N LEU A 162 -8.82 8.03 -0.55
CA LEU A 162 -8.99 8.78 -1.80
C LEU A 162 -8.45 8.03 -3.01
N LEU A 163 -7.31 7.36 -2.89
CA LEU A 163 -6.72 6.55 -3.95
C LEU A 163 -7.61 5.35 -4.29
N ILE A 164 -8.09 4.60 -3.30
CA ILE A 164 -9.02 3.47 -3.49
C ILE A 164 -10.28 3.95 -4.21
N TYR A 165 -10.89 5.03 -3.74
CA TYR A 165 -12.05 5.64 -4.38
C TYR A 165 -11.75 6.00 -5.85
N SER A 166 -10.60 6.62 -6.10
CA SER A 166 -10.18 7.05 -7.44
C SER A 166 -9.95 5.87 -8.39
N LEU A 167 -9.34 4.79 -7.91
CA LEU A 167 -9.12 3.55 -8.68
C LEU A 167 -10.44 2.89 -9.08
N ILE A 168 -11.39 2.78 -8.14
CA ILE A 168 -12.71 2.20 -8.41
C ILE A 168 -13.50 3.07 -9.40
N LYS A 169 -13.47 4.39 -9.19
CA LYS A 169 -14.15 5.36 -10.06
C LYS A 169 -13.61 5.30 -11.49
N GLU A 170 -12.28 5.32 -11.65
CA GLU A 170 -11.60 5.23 -12.94
C GLU A 170 -12.05 3.97 -13.71
N ASN A 171 -12.06 2.81 -13.07
CA ASN A 171 -12.52 1.57 -13.72
C ASN A 171 -13.97 1.65 -14.21
N ARG A 172 -14.86 2.23 -13.41
CA ARG A 172 -16.28 2.39 -13.79
C ARG A 172 -16.42 3.28 -15.03
N LEU A 173 -15.65 4.37 -15.09
CA LEU A 173 -15.63 5.27 -16.24
C LEU A 173 -15.10 4.56 -17.50
N LEU A 174 -13.94 3.91 -17.40
CA LEU A 174 -13.34 3.18 -18.52
C LEU A 174 -14.24 2.06 -19.03
N LYS A 175 -14.94 1.35 -18.12
CA LYS A 175 -15.91 0.32 -18.50
C LYS A 175 -17.11 0.90 -19.26
N ALA A 176 -17.61 2.07 -18.85
CA ALA A 176 -18.71 2.74 -19.54
C ALA A 176 -18.29 3.24 -20.94
N GLU A 177 -17.09 3.79 -21.07
CA GLU A 177 -16.51 4.21 -22.35
C GLU A 177 -16.40 3.03 -23.33
N GLU A 178 -15.88 1.88 -22.88
CA GLU A 178 -15.79 0.66 -23.69
C GLU A 178 -17.17 0.19 -24.17
N GLN A 179 -18.18 0.21 -23.29
CA GLN A 179 -19.55 -0.18 -23.64
C GLN A 179 -20.19 0.77 -24.67
N GLN A 180 -19.98 2.08 -24.52
CA GLN A 180 -20.45 3.08 -25.49
C GLN A 180 -19.78 2.89 -26.85
N GLN A 181 -18.47 2.64 -26.87
CA GLN A 181 -17.73 2.40 -28.10
C GLN A 181 -18.26 1.16 -28.84
N VAL A 182 -18.50 0.06 -28.12
CA VAL A 182 -19.09 -1.16 -28.72
C VAL A 182 -20.49 -0.87 -29.28
N GLN A 183 -21.34 -0.15 -28.55
CA GLN A 183 -22.68 0.20 -29.04
C GLN A 183 -22.66 1.07 -30.30
N SER A 184 -21.68 1.98 -30.42
CA SER A 184 -21.52 2.83 -31.60
C SER A 184 -21.06 2.08 -32.85
N LEU A 185 -20.40 0.92 -32.70
CA LEU A 185 -19.94 0.09 -33.82
C LEU A 185 -21.01 -0.86 -34.34
N VAL A 186 -22.07 -1.10 -33.56
CA VAL A 186 -23.19 -1.98 -33.90
C VAL A 186 -24.37 -1.21 -34.52
N ARG A 187 -24.34 0.14 -34.45
CA ARG A 187 -25.31 1.03 -35.10
C ARG A 187 -24.79 1.49 -36.45
#